data_AF-A0A661ZLP4-F1
#
_entry.id   AF-A0A661ZLP4-F1
#
_cell.length_a   1.000
_cell.length_b   1.000
_cell.length_c   1.000
_cell.angle_alpha   90.00
_cell.angle_beta   90.00
_cell.angle_gamma   90.00
#
_symmetry.space_group_name_H-M   'P 1'
#
loop_
_entity.id
_entity.type
_entity.pdbx_description
1 polymer ?
#
loop_
_entity_poly.entity_id
_entity_poly.type
_entity_poly.pdbx_seq_one_letter_code
_entity_poly.pdbx_strand_id
1 'polypeptide(L)'
;MKSVIIIISLFTICLLWANEYQINLSWDEFEGECNGFISGTIGEDYGNVNGVSSETSLNNKLISVGEGKSADTQQSFIINSNEGFFTFWLKDKFADQDMNNDPTLIARAKPIITISRNHLLVEQIKIPKGNGLTCKVFTIDAATGEIDKEIRYFPKSRIILGKVVNAVDAKPIKNVKITLTDYLKERKFSTTDESGAFIFNADIGKYKINFSKDGFISTNVSVRMGADETPRELISAMSPEITKFRIVLTWGSRPRDLDAHLRGPNPEGGNFHIWYRHKILIAGKDFLDRDDTSSYGPETITIYKPAIGDYYYSIHDYSNRKQKRSSKLSF
;
A
#
# COMPACT_ATOMS: atom_id res chain seq x y z
N MET A 1 -42.06 56.68 -2.00
CA MET A 1 -41.76 55.40 -1.31
C MET A 1 -41.29 54.38 -2.34
N LYS A 2 -39.99 54.07 -2.36
CA LYS A 2 -39.45 52.89 -3.05
C LYS A 2 -38.52 52.20 -2.06
N SER A 3 -38.96 51.05 -1.54
CA SER A 3 -38.21 50.24 -0.60
C SER A 3 -37.08 49.53 -1.35
N VAL A 4 -35.83 49.79 -0.95
CA VAL A 4 -34.67 49.03 -1.42
C VAL A 4 -34.51 47.85 -0.47
N ILE A 5 -34.79 46.64 -0.96
CA ILE A 5 -34.53 45.40 -0.25
C ILE A 5 -33.08 45.01 -0.53
N ILE A 6 -32.22 45.12 0.48
CA ILE A 6 -30.85 44.60 0.41
C ILE A 6 -30.91 43.12 0.80
N ILE A 7 -30.79 42.23 -0.17
CA ILE A 7 -30.61 40.79 0.07
C ILE A 7 -29.13 40.56 0.36
N ILE A 8 -28.80 40.40 1.64
CA ILE A 8 -27.48 39.93 2.06
C ILE A 8 -27.46 38.41 1.86
N SER A 9 -26.85 37.96 0.76
CA SER A 9 -26.56 36.55 0.55
C SER A 9 -25.41 36.14 1.47
N LEU A 10 -25.72 35.51 2.60
CA LEU A 10 -24.73 34.93 3.50
C LEU A 10 -24.10 33.71 2.81
N PHE A 11 -22.93 33.90 2.18
CA PHE A 11 -22.10 32.79 1.71
C PHE A 11 -21.54 32.08 2.95
N THR A 12 -22.20 31.01 3.36
CA THR A 12 -21.67 30.10 4.38
C THR A 12 -20.52 29.34 3.74
N ILE A 13 -19.29 29.83 3.90
CA ILE A 13 -18.09 29.06 3.57
C ILE A 13 -18.02 27.92 4.60
N CYS A 14 -18.54 26.76 4.21
CA CYS A 14 -18.32 25.53 4.97
C CYS A 14 -16.84 25.16 4.80
N LEU A 15 -15.99 25.67 5.69
CA LEU A 15 -14.64 25.15 5.89
C LEU A 15 -14.79 23.69 6.30
N LEU A 16 -14.66 22.78 5.34
CA LEU A 16 -14.58 21.36 5.60
C LEU A 16 -13.22 21.13 6.24
N TRP A 17 -13.20 21.02 7.57
CA TRP A 17 -12.03 20.57 8.31
C TRP A 17 -11.62 19.19 7.78
N ALA A 18 -10.32 18.96 7.63
CA ALA A 18 -9.83 17.63 7.33
C ALA A 18 -10.18 16.68 8.48
N ASN A 19 -10.42 15.41 8.15
CA ASN A 19 -10.63 14.40 9.17
C ASN A 19 -9.36 14.28 10.00
N GLU A 20 -9.52 14.41 11.30
CA GLU A 20 -8.43 14.22 12.25
C GLU A 20 -8.51 12.80 12.80
N TYR A 21 -7.48 12.01 12.55
CA TYR A 21 -7.26 10.74 13.24
C TYR A 21 -6.24 10.96 14.35
N GLN A 22 -6.60 10.57 15.57
CA GLN A 22 -5.67 10.47 16.68
C GLN A 22 -5.41 8.99 16.97
N ILE A 23 -4.14 8.59 16.95
CA ILE A 23 -3.71 7.23 17.22
C ILE A 23 -2.87 7.27 18.49
N ASN A 24 -3.27 6.52 19.50
CA ASN A 24 -2.54 6.42 20.75
C ASN A 24 -2.05 4.98 20.96
N LEU A 25 -0.75 4.82 21.15
CA LEU A 25 -0.10 3.56 21.50
C LEU A 25 0.23 3.58 23.00
N SER A 26 -0.16 2.52 23.71
CA SER A 26 0.20 2.26 25.11
C SER A 26 0.74 0.83 25.26
N TRP A 27 1.55 0.58 26.28
CA TRP A 27 2.15 -0.74 26.54
C TRP A 27 2.40 -0.97 28.05
N ASP A 28 2.75 -2.20 28.41
CA ASP A 28 3.16 -2.62 29.75
C ASP A 28 4.68 -2.41 29.92
N GLU A 29 5.07 -1.29 30.54
CA GLU A 29 6.48 -0.88 30.70
C GLU A 29 7.33 -1.86 31.53
N PHE A 30 6.70 -2.67 32.38
CA PHE A 30 7.41 -3.66 33.20
C PHE A 30 7.82 -4.90 32.40
N GLU A 31 7.23 -5.10 31.22
CA GLU A 31 7.43 -6.30 30.39
C GLU A 31 8.19 -6.01 29.09
N GLY A 32 8.22 -4.76 28.63
CA GLY A 32 8.99 -4.36 27.46
C GLY A 32 8.78 -2.89 27.07
N GLU A 33 9.49 -2.47 26.02
CA GLU A 33 9.48 -1.08 25.54
C GLU A 33 9.03 -1.01 24.08
N CYS A 34 7.91 -0.33 23.81
CA CYS A 34 7.37 -0.22 22.46
C CYS A 34 7.60 1.12 21.80
N ASN A 35 7.75 1.10 20.49
CA ASN A 35 7.79 2.29 19.65
C ASN A 35 6.87 2.15 18.45
N GLY A 36 6.02 3.15 18.25
CA GLY A 36 5.16 3.30 17.09
C GLY A 36 5.86 4.05 15.97
N PHE A 37 5.56 3.66 14.74
CA PHE A 37 5.99 4.37 13.53
C PHE A 37 4.81 4.46 12.57
N ILE A 38 4.60 5.62 11.95
CA ILE A 38 3.64 5.77 10.87
C ILE A 38 4.39 6.14 9.60
N SER A 39 4.19 5.37 8.54
CA SER A 39 4.58 5.75 7.18
C SER A 39 3.34 5.90 6.31
N GLY A 40 3.37 6.82 5.36
CA GLY A 40 2.21 7.04 4.52
C GLY A 40 2.51 7.80 3.25
N THR A 41 1.50 7.85 2.39
CA THR A 41 1.55 8.56 1.10
C THR A 41 0.36 9.47 0.94
N ILE A 42 0.59 10.64 0.34
CA ILE A 42 -0.46 11.55 -0.14
C ILE A 42 -0.11 11.91 -1.58
N GLY A 43 -0.89 11.40 -2.54
CA GLY A 43 -0.50 11.45 -3.94
C GLY A 43 0.82 10.69 -4.16
N GLU A 44 1.82 11.37 -4.72
CA GLU A 44 3.16 10.81 -4.94
C GLU A 44 4.11 11.04 -3.75
N ASP A 45 3.74 11.91 -2.81
CA ASP A 45 4.57 12.24 -1.66
C ASP A 45 4.53 11.12 -0.63
N TYR A 46 5.71 10.70 -0.18
CA TYR A 46 5.89 9.75 0.92
C TYR A 46 6.44 10.45 2.15
N GLY A 47 5.91 10.12 3.31
CA GLY A 47 6.40 10.62 4.59
C GLY A 47 6.28 9.59 5.69
N ASN A 48 7.00 9.83 6.78
CA ASN A 48 6.97 8.98 7.96
C ASN A 48 7.27 9.80 9.21
N VAL A 49 6.82 9.29 10.36
CA VAL A 49 7.09 9.81 11.71
C VAL A 49 7.30 8.63 12.69
N ASN A 50 8.06 8.88 13.74
CA ASN A 50 8.49 8.00 14.81
C ASN A 50 7.92 8.52 16.14
N GLY A 51 7.43 7.60 16.98
CA GLY A 51 6.74 7.92 18.24
C GLY A 51 7.63 8.46 19.35
N VAL A 52 8.95 8.34 19.27
CA VAL A 52 9.86 8.74 20.36
C VAL A 52 9.84 10.25 20.62
N SER A 53 9.81 11.06 19.56
CA SER A 53 9.90 12.51 19.65
C SER A 53 8.82 13.21 18.84
N SER A 54 8.52 14.46 19.19
CA SER A 54 7.62 15.29 18.38
C SER A 54 8.26 15.58 17.02
N GLU A 55 7.55 15.24 15.95
CA GLU A 55 7.97 15.55 14.58
C GLU A 55 6.79 15.56 13.61
N THR A 56 6.99 16.14 12.42
CA THR A 56 5.96 16.22 11.38
C THR A 56 6.48 15.80 10.02
N SER A 57 5.56 15.32 9.18
CA SER A 57 5.81 14.93 7.79
C SER A 57 4.61 15.29 6.91
N LEU A 58 4.77 15.18 5.59
CA LEU A 58 3.73 15.44 4.59
C LEU A 58 3.06 16.82 4.78
N ASN A 59 3.87 17.87 4.91
CA ASN A 59 3.41 19.25 5.13
C ASN A 59 2.49 19.37 6.37
N ASN A 60 2.91 18.79 7.50
CA ASN A 60 2.19 18.76 8.78
C ASN A 60 0.86 17.98 8.77
N LYS A 61 0.59 17.16 7.74
CA LYS A 61 -0.57 16.27 7.72
C LYS A 61 -0.34 14.97 8.49
N LEU A 62 0.92 14.59 8.72
CA LEU A 62 1.30 13.44 9.55
C LEU A 62 2.18 13.93 10.69
N ILE A 63 1.78 13.65 11.92
CA ILE A 63 2.41 14.22 13.12
C ILE A 63 2.64 13.09 14.13
N SER A 64 3.85 13.02 14.68
CA SER A 64 4.10 12.39 15.97
C SER A 64 4.12 13.49 17.03
N VAL A 65 3.33 13.34 18.09
CA VAL A 65 3.37 14.23 19.26
C VAL A 65 4.57 13.87 20.16
N GLY A 66 5.13 12.67 19.97
CA GLY A 66 6.18 12.12 20.80
C GLY A 66 5.63 11.35 22.01
N GLU A 67 6.56 10.88 22.83
CA GLU A 67 6.28 10.15 24.05
C GLU A 67 5.92 11.11 25.20
N GLY A 68 4.79 10.86 25.85
CA GLY A 68 4.34 11.65 27.00
C GLY A 68 5.15 11.35 28.26
N LYS A 69 5.25 12.32 29.18
CA LYS A 69 5.80 12.13 30.55
C LYS A 69 4.75 11.60 31.56
N SER A 70 3.62 11.06 31.09
CA SER A 70 2.49 10.63 31.92
C SER A 70 2.72 9.26 32.58
N ALA A 71 1.89 8.94 33.57
CA ALA A 71 1.94 7.69 34.34
C ALA A 71 1.65 6.42 33.50
N ASP A 72 1.02 6.57 32.34
CA ASP A 72 0.89 5.52 31.34
C ASP A 72 1.85 5.85 30.19
N THR A 73 2.81 4.96 29.91
CA THR A 73 3.74 5.10 28.78
C THR A 73 2.97 5.10 27.48
N GLN A 74 2.89 6.27 26.85
CA GLN A 74 2.03 6.49 25.70
C GLN A 74 2.73 7.33 24.64
N GLN A 75 2.54 6.92 23.38
CA GLN A 75 2.89 7.70 22.20
C GLN A 75 1.62 8.09 21.45
N SER A 76 1.57 9.32 20.96
CA SER A 76 0.40 9.84 20.24
C SER A 76 0.77 10.32 18.84
N PHE A 77 -0.07 10.01 17.87
CA PHE A 77 0.11 10.40 16.47
C PHE A 77 -1.17 11.03 15.94
N ILE A 78 -1.02 11.95 15.00
CA ILE A 78 -2.13 12.65 14.35
C ILE A 78 -1.99 12.53 12.83
N ILE A 79 -3.08 12.15 12.17
CA ILE A 79 -3.23 12.26 10.71
C ILE A 79 -4.32 13.29 10.45
N ASN A 80 -3.94 14.43 9.87
CA ASN A 80 -4.84 15.51 9.48
C ASN A 80 -4.93 15.57 7.95
N SER A 81 -5.65 14.61 7.36
CA SER A 81 -5.77 14.47 5.92
C SER A 81 -7.11 13.85 5.53
N ASN A 82 -7.63 14.27 4.36
CA ASN A 82 -8.80 13.67 3.72
C ASN A 82 -8.41 12.70 2.59
N GLU A 83 -7.13 12.42 2.44
CA GLU A 83 -6.58 11.58 1.38
C GLU A 83 -5.28 10.92 1.84
N GLY A 84 -4.85 9.90 1.10
CA GLY A 84 -3.64 9.16 1.38
C GLY A 84 -3.86 7.86 2.13
N PHE A 85 -2.79 7.07 2.21
CA PHE A 85 -2.76 5.79 2.90
C PHE A 85 -1.65 5.82 3.95
N PHE A 86 -1.98 5.45 5.18
CA PHE A 86 -1.08 5.52 6.33
C PHE A 86 -1.00 4.17 7.02
N THR A 87 0.18 3.61 7.16
CA THR A 87 0.41 2.33 7.81
C THR A 87 1.08 2.55 9.16
N PHE A 88 0.51 1.94 10.19
CA PHE A 88 1.07 1.93 11.53
C PHE A 88 1.90 0.66 11.75
N TRP A 89 3.11 0.86 12.28
CA TRP A 89 4.07 -0.18 12.58
C TRP A 89 4.48 -0.11 14.06
N LEU A 90 4.82 -1.27 14.61
CA LEU A 90 5.40 -1.43 15.94
C LEU A 90 6.80 -2.02 15.84
N LYS A 91 7.68 -1.51 16.68
CA LYS A 91 8.99 -2.09 17.00
C LYS A 91 9.20 -2.03 18.51
N ASP A 92 10.13 -2.81 19.02
CA ASP A 92 10.66 -2.58 20.37
C ASP A 92 11.75 -1.50 20.31
N LYS A 93 11.88 -0.67 21.36
CA LYS A 93 12.83 0.47 21.37
C LYS A 93 14.30 0.03 21.35
N PHE A 94 14.59 -1.17 21.84
CA PHE A 94 15.93 -1.72 21.97
C PHE A 94 16.19 -2.88 21.03
N ALA A 95 15.15 -3.41 20.37
CA ALA A 95 15.31 -4.41 19.34
C ALA A 95 16.06 -3.79 18.15
N ASP A 96 17.16 -4.43 17.80
CA ASP A 96 17.93 -4.10 16.62
C ASP A 96 18.32 -5.41 15.93
N GLN A 97 18.12 -5.47 14.62
CA GLN A 97 18.34 -6.70 13.87
C GLN A 97 19.80 -7.18 13.85
N ASP A 98 20.76 -6.31 14.17
CA ASP A 98 22.20 -6.61 14.19
C ASP A 98 22.73 -6.83 15.62
N MET A 99 22.16 -6.15 16.64
CA MET A 99 22.63 -6.23 18.03
C MET A 99 21.70 -6.96 19.01
N ASN A 100 20.38 -6.79 18.87
CA ASN A 100 19.39 -7.33 19.80
C ASN A 100 18.15 -7.84 19.03
N ASN A 101 18.25 -9.08 18.54
CA ASN A 101 17.31 -9.66 17.61
C ASN A 101 16.28 -10.60 18.27
N ASP A 102 15.96 -10.40 19.56
CA ASP A 102 14.91 -11.18 20.23
C ASP A 102 13.53 -10.85 19.61
N PRO A 103 12.91 -11.82 18.89
CA PRO A 103 11.66 -11.57 18.17
C PRO A 103 10.45 -11.49 19.08
N THR A 104 10.60 -11.73 20.39
CA THR A 104 9.49 -11.77 21.34
C THR A 104 9.26 -10.42 22.03
N LEU A 105 10.18 -9.46 21.90
CA LEU A 105 10.18 -8.21 22.66
C LEU A 105 8.90 -7.37 22.48
N ILE A 106 8.45 -7.18 21.22
CA ILE A 106 7.20 -6.47 20.93
C ILE A 106 6.00 -7.12 21.65
N ALA A 107 5.95 -8.46 21.67
CA ALA A 107 4.83 -9.19 22.25
C ALA A 107 4.83 -9.15 23.79
N ARG A 108 6.00 -9.02 24.44
CA ARG A 108 6.09 -8.91 25.90
C ARG A 108 5.47 -7.62 26.43
N ALA A 109 5.67 -6.51 25.71
CA ALA A 109 5.12 -5.20 26.05
C ALA A 109 3.58 -5.11 25.97
N LYS A 110 2.87 -6.17 25.51
CA LYS A 110 1.40 -6.23 25.39
C LYS A 110 0.76 -4.95 24.79
N PRO A 111 1.16 -4.50 23.59
CA PRO A 111 0.77 -3.18 23.08
C PRO A 111 -0.74 -3.07 22.84
N ILE A 112 -1.30 -1.91 23.15
CA ILE A 112 -2.69 -1.54 22.87
C ILE A 112 -2.70 -0.23 22.10
N ILE A 113 -3.38 -0.24 20.96
CA ILE A 113 -3.55 0.95 20.11
C ILE A 113 -5.03 1.37 20.12
N THR A 114 -5.30 2.64 20.36
CA THR A 114 -6.62 3.24 20.18
C THR A 114 -6.58 4.21 19.01
N ILE A 115 -7.62 4.19 18.18
CA ILE A 115 -7.78 5.06 17.03
C ILE A 115 -9.08 5.82 17.24
N SER A 116 -8.99 7.15 17.24
CA SER A 116 -10.12 8.06 17.31
C SER A 116 -10.19 8.88 16.03
N ARG A 117 -11.40 9.15 15.53
CA ARG A 117 -11.65 10.05 14.40
C ARG A 117 -12.53 11.20 14.88
N ASN A 118 -12.05 12.43 14.75
CA ASN A 118 -12.72 13.63 15.25
C ASN A 118 -13.15 13.47 16.73
N HIS A 119 -12.22 13.01 17.57
CA HIS A 119 -12.39 12.72 19.00
C HIS A 119 -13.33 11.56 19.38
N LEU A 120 -13.94 10.87 18.41
CA LEU A 120 -14.73 9.67 18.67
C LEU A 120 -13.87 8.42 18.49
N LEU A 121 -13.81 7.55 19.50
CA LEU A 121 -13.14 6.26 19.39
C LEU A 121 -13.79 5.43 18.27
N VAL A 122 -12.99 5.01 17.29
CA VAL A 122 -13.44 4.19 16.17
C VAL A 122 -12.92 2.76 16.24
N GLU A 123 -11.75 2.53 16.85
CA GLU A 123 -11.16 1.20 16.94
C GLU A 123 -10.21 1.09 18.14
N GLN A 124 -10.14 -0.10 18.74
CA GLN A 124 -9.16 -0.43 19.76
C GLN A 124 -8.55 -1.80 19.46
N ILE A 125 -7.23 -1.83 19.27
CA ILE A 125 -6.49 -3.00 18.83
C ILE A 125 -5.57 -3.46 19.96
N LYS A 126 -5.88 -4.62 20.53
CA LYS A 126 -4.94 -5.36 21.39
C LYS A 126 -4.05 -6.22 20.50
N ILE A 127 -2.75 -6.03 20.59
CA ILE A 127 -1.81 -6.76 19.74
C ILE A 127 -1.67 -8.21 20.25
N PRO A 128 -2.04 -9.23 19.46
CA PRO A 128 -1.87 -10.62 19.83
C PRO A 128 -0.37 -10.97 19.91
N LYS A 129 -0.03 -12.01 20.69
CA LYS A 129 1.34 -12.50 20.76
C LYS A 129 1.83 -12.97 19.39
N GLY A 130 3.06 -12.61 19.04
CA GLY A 130 3.73 -13.07 17.83
C GLY A 130 5.23 -12.86 17.91
N ASN A 131 5.96 -13.38 16.91
CA ASN A 131 7.41 -13.34 16.86
C ASN A 131 7.88 -12.51 15.66
N GLY A 132 8.55 -11.39 15.92
CA GLY A 132 9.22 -10.57 14.91
C GLY A 132 9.81 -9.30 15.49
N LEU A 133 10.76 -8.71 14.76
CA LEU A 133 11.42 -7.44 15.12
C LEU A 133 10.64 -6.21 14.67
N THR A 134 9.65 -6.39 13.81
CA THR A 134 8.73 -5.33 13.39
C THR A 134 7.36 -5.94 13.17
N CYS A 135 6.31 -5.25 13.56
CA CYS A 135 4.93 -5.67 13.33
C CYS A 135 4.20 -4.58 12.55
N LYS A 136 3.68 -4.92 11.37
CA LYS A 136 2.64 -4.12 10.72
C LYS A 136 1.35 -4.32 11.50
N VAL A 137 0.58 -3.28 11.74
CA VAL A 137 -0.65 -3.39 12.54
C VAL A 137 -1.89 -3.08 11.72
N PHE A 138 -1.92 -1.89 11.11
CA PHE A 138 -3.06 -1.48 10.32
C PHE A 138 -2.68 -0.46 9.25
N THR A 139 -3.56 -0.30 8.26
CA THR A 139 -3.52 0.79 7.30
C THR A 139 -4.82 1.59 7.34
N ILE A 140 -4.71 2.92 7.41
CA ILE A 140 -5.82 3.86 7.27
C ILE A 140 -5.84 4.37 5.83
N ASP A 141 -6.99 4.26 5.17
CA ASP A 141 -7.30 5.05 3.99
C ASP A 141 -8.01 6.33 4.45
N ALA A 142 -7.32 7.46 4.42
CA ALA A 142 -7.86 8.71 4.98
C ALA A 142 -9.04 9.27 4.16
N ALA A 143 -9.20 8.85 2.90
CA ALA A 143 -10.32 9.25 2.06
C ALA A 143 -11.62 8.56 2.47
N THR A 144 -11.58 7.23 2.63
CA THR A 144 -12.75 6.43 3.04
C THR A 144 -12.94 6.43 4.56
N GLY A 145 -11.85 6.60 5.31
CA GLY A 145 -11.74 6.32 6.73
C GLY A 145 -11.80 4.85 7.09
N GLU A 146 -11.58 3.96 6.12
CA GLU A 146 -11.44 2.55 6.37
C GLU A 146 -10.12 2.25 7.11
N ILE A 147 -10.21 1.39 8.12
CA ILE A 147 -9.08 0.88 8.89
C ILE A 147 -8.93 -0.61 8.58
N ASP A 148 -7.84 -0.98 7.91
CA ASP A 148 -7.48 -2.37 7.64
C ASP A 148 -6.60 -2.92 8.75
N LYS A 149 -7.06 -3.93 9.49
CA LYS A 149 -6.23 -4.57 10.52
C LYS A 149 -5.42 -5.68 9.87
N GLU A 150 -4.12 -5.46 9.74
CA GLU A 150 -3.16 -6.39 9.15
C GLU A 150 -2.01 -6.64 10.15
N ILE A 151 -2.34 -7.31 11.25
CA ILE A 151 -1.34 -7.63 12.29
C ILE A 151 -0.42 -8.72 11.75
N ARG A 152 0.80 -8.32 11.36
CA ARG A 152 1.79 -9.21 10.79
C ARG A 152 3.17 -8.90 11.30
N TYR A 153 3.79 -9.92 11.89
CA TYR A 153 5.17 -9.87 12.37
C TYR A 153 6.16 -10.19 11.25
N PHE A 154 7.25 -9.45 11.23
CA PHE A 154 8.34 -9.61 10.30
C PHE A 154 9.61 -9.98 11.06
N PRO A 155 10.42 -10.91 10.53
CA PRO A 155 11.62 -11.39 11.22
C PRO A 155 12.70 -10.31 11.34
N LYS A 156 12.62 -9.25 10.53
CA LYS A 156 13.57 -8.14 10.45
C LYS A 156 12.86 -6.86 10.04
N SER A 157 13.49 -5.72 10.33
CA SER A 157 13.02 -4.38 9.98
C SER A 157 13.47 -3.98 8.57
N ARG A 158 14.75 -4.17 8.26
CA ARG A 158 15.38 -3.76 6.98
C ARG A 158 15.35 -4.89 5.94
N ILE A 159 14.16 -5.20 5.46
CA ILE A 159 13.94 -6.24 4.44
C ILE A 159 13.05 -5.79 3.29
N ILE A 160 13.35 -6.31 2.10
CA ILE A 160 12.47 -6.26 0.93
C ILE A 160 11.98 -7.69 0.68
N LEU A 161 10.68 -7.88 0.70
CA LEU A 161 10.05 -9.18 0.51
C LEU A 161 8.88 -9.10 -0.46
N GLY A 162 8.50 -10.22 -1.03
CA GLY A 162 7.38 -10.22 -1.95
C GLY A 162 7.04 -11.57 -2.51
N LYS A 163 6.08 -11.56 -3.43
CA LYS A 163 5.68 -12.72 -4.23
C LYS A 163 5.82 -12.44 -5.70
N VAL A 164 6.24 -13.45 -6.45
CA VAL A 164 6.22 -13.46 -7.91
C VAL A 164 5.13 -14.41 -8.38
N VAL A 165 4.21 -13.88 -9.19
CA VAL A 165 3.05 -14.61 -9.70
C VAL A 165 3.00 -14.53 -11.22
N ASN A 166 2.31 -15.48 -11.84
CA ASN A 166 2.06 -15.45 -13.27
C ASN A 166 0.97 -14.43 -13.57
N ALA A 167 1.23 -13.49 -14.48
CA ALA A 167 0.26 -12.45 -14.82
C ALA A 167 -1.08 -13.02 -15.33
N VAL A 168 -1.08 -14.20 -15.95
CA VAL A 168 -2.29 -14.78 -16.57
C VAL A 168 -3.23 -15.42 -15.55
N ASP A 169 -2.70 -16.16 -14.57
CA ASP A 169 -3.52 -16.96 -13.63
C ASP A 169 -3.25 -16.65 -12.14
N ALA A 170 -2.34 -15.71 -11.86
CA ALA A 170 -1.71 -15.40 -10.57
C ALA A 170 -1.31 -16.58 -9.69
N LYS A 171 -1.01 -17.72 -10.31
CA LYS A 171 -0.32 -18.80 -9.60
C LYS A 171 1.09 -18.35 -9.25
N PRO A 172 1.60 -18.75 -8.07
CA PRO A 172 2.97 -18.47 -7.68
C PRO A 172 3.95 -19.08 -8.67
N ILE A 173 5.04 -18.36 -8.96
CA ILE A 173 6.11 -18.85 -9.82
C ILE A 173 7.33 -19.21 -8.96
N LYS A 174 7.63 -20.51 -8.83
CA LYS A 174 8.85 -21.03 -8.19
C LYS A 174 10.10 -20.81 -9.06
N ASN A 175 11.28 -20.71 -8.46
CA ASN A 175 12.59 -20.66 -9.15
C ASN A 175 12.74 -19.48 -10.14
N VAL A 176 12.09 -18.35 -9.88
CA VAL A 176 12.40 -17.10 -10.59
C VAL A 176 13.74 -16.58 -10.08
N LYS A 177 14.68 -16.28 -10.98
CA LYS A 177 15.95 -15.65 -10.60
C LYS A 177 15.71 -14.18 -10.29
N ILE A 178 16.12 -13.75 -9.10
CA ILE A 178 15.97 -12.37 -8.65
C ILE A 178 17.34 -11.76 -8.42
N THR A 179 17.55 -10.58 -9.00
CA THR A 179 18.76 -9.77 -8.77
C THR A 179 18.37 -8.44 -8.16
N LEU A 180 18.77 -8.20 -6.92
CA LEU A 180 18.67 -6.91 -6.24
C LEU A 180 19.97 -6.13 -6.48
N THR A 181 19.88 -4.97 -7.14
CA THR A 181 21.02 -4.09 -7.42
C THR A 181 20.87 -2.78 -6.66
N ASP A 182 21.89 -2.36 -5.92
CA ASP A 182 21.90 -1.07 -5.22
C ASP A 182 22.43 0.09 -6.08
N TYR A 183 22.54 1.28 -5.51
CA TYR A 183 23.05 2.47 -6.19
C TYR A 183 24.55 2.42 -6.51
N LEU A 184 25.32 1.62 -5.76
CA LEU A 184 26.75 1.34 -5.99
C LEU A 184 26.96 0.25 -7.05
N LYS A 185 25.86 -0.33 -7.57
CA LYS A 185 25.81 -1.45 -8.53
C LYS A 185 26.23 -2.79 -7.93
N GLU A 186 26.29 -2.91 -6.60
CA GLU A 186 26.44 -4.20 -5.94
C GLU A 186 25.18 -5.04 -6.15
N ARG A 187 25.36 -6.36 -6.26
CA ARG A 187 24.29 -7.30 -6.61
C ARG A 187 24.13 -8.38 -5.56
N LYS A 188 22.90 -8.54 -5.08
CA LYS A 188 22.46 -9.69 -4.28
C LYS A 188 21.54 -10.56 -5.14
N PHE A 189 21.64 -11.87 -4.96
CA PHE A 189 20.87 -12.86 -5.74
C PHE A 189 20.00 -13.71 -4.84
N SER A 190 18.83 -14.09 -5.34
CA SER A 190 17.92 -15.05 -4.69
C SER A 190 17.06 -15.73 -5.75
N THR A 191 16.28 -16.73 -5.32
CA THR A 191 15.24 -17.35 -6.14
C THR A 191 13.94 -17.47 -5.36
N THR A 192 12.81 -17.46 -6.06
CA THR A 192 11.51 -17.68 -5.40
C THR A 192 11.32 -19.12 -4.95
N ASP A 193 10.63 -19.31 -3.82
CA ASP A 193 10.20 -20.61 -3.31
C ASP A 193 8.92 -21.14 -3.99
N GLU A 194 8.36 -22.25 -3.48
CA GLU A 194 7.14 -22.88 -4.02
C GLU A 194 5.91 -21.98 -3.96
N SER A 195 5.87 -21.06 -3.01
CA SER A 195 4.82 -20.04 -2.87
C SER A 195 5.09 -18.79 -3.71
N GLY A 196 6.16 -18.80 -4.51
CA GLY A 196 6.60 -17.65 -5.30
C GLY A 196 7.25 -16.57 -4.43
N ALA A 197 7.53 -16.83 -3.15
CA ALA A 197 7.99 -15.82 -2.22
C ALA A 197 9.50 -15.63 -2.28
N PHE A 198 9.95 -14.41 -1.96
CA PHE A 198 11.36 -14.06 -1.81
C PHE A 198 11.56 -13.04 -0.69
N ILE A 199 12.81 -12.95 -0.22
CA ILE A 199 13.24 -11.98 0.79
C ILE A 199 14.70 -11.56 0.55
N PHE A 200 14.99 -10.29 0.77
CA PHE A 200 16.33 -9.71 0.81
C PHE A 200 16.52 -8.85 2.06
N ASN A 201 17.70 -8.91 2.68
CA ASN A 201 18.15 -7.86 3.59
C ASN A 201 18.60 -6.65 2.76
N ALA A 202 18.10 -5.46 3.12
CA ALA A 202 18.35 -4.23 2.38
C ALA A 202 18.48 -3.06 3.34
N ASP A 203 19.67 -2.47 3.39
CA ASP A 203 19.95 -1.26 4.15
C ASP A 203 19.24 -0.04 3.54
N ILE A 204 19.31 1.10 4.22
CA ILE A 204 18.72 2.35 3.73
C ILE A 204 19.33 2.68 2.36
N GLY A 205 18.49 2.80 1.34
CA GLY A 205 18.97 2.95 -0.02
C GLY A 205 17.89 2.80 -1.09
N LYS A 206 18.31 3.06 -2.33
CA LYS A 206 17.51 2.81 -3.54
C LYS A 206 18.01 1.54 -4.21
N TYR A 207 17.07 0.71 -4.63
CA TYR A 207 17.33 -0.57 -5.24
C TYR A 207 16.55 -0.73 -6.53
N LYS A 208 17.14 -1.47 -7.48
CA LYS A 208 16.46 -2.02 -8.65
C LYS A 208 16.45 -3.54 -8.55
N ILE A 209 15.27 -4.14 -8.64
CA ILE A 209 15.07 -5.58 -8.64
C ILE A 209 14.79 -6.02 -10.06
N ASN A 210 15.51 -7.03 -10.54
CA ASN A 210 15.24 -7.71 -11.80
C ASN A 210 14.75 -9.14 -11.53
N PHE A 211 13.66 -9.51 -12.17
CA PHE A 211 13.07 -10.85 -12.14
C PHE A 211 13.23 -11.49 -13.52
N SER A 212 13.78 -12.69 -13.58
CA SER A 212 14.05 -13.41 -14.82
C SER A 212 13.78 -14.91 -14.68
N LYS A 213 13.13 -15.48 -15.69
CA LYS A 213 12.85 -16.91 -15.79
C LYS A 213 12.55 -17.27 -17.24
N ASP A 214 13.07 -18.39 -17.71
CA ASP A 214 12.82 -18.89 -19.07
C ASP A 214 11.31 -19.05 -19.34
N GLY A 215 10.87 -18.61 -20.52
CA GLY A 215 9.46 -18.60 -20.91
C GLY A 215 8.66 -17.43 -20.33
N PHE A 216 9.31 -16.49 -19.63
CA PHE A 216 8.70 -15.26 -19.13
C PHE A 216 9.47 -14.02 -19.57
N ILE A 217 8.72 -12.92 -19.76
CA ILE A 217 9.29 -11.60 -20.01
C ILE A 217 9.92 -11.09 -18.70
N SER A 218 11.20 -10.71 -18.77
CA SER A 218 11.92 -10.18 -17.61
C SER A 218 11.31 -8.85 -17.15
N THR A 219 11.11 -8.72 -15.83
CA THR A 219 10.43 -7.57 -15.22
C THR A 219 11.38 -6.86 -14.26
N ASN A 220 11.26 -5.53 -14.12
CA ASN A 220 12.07 -4.74 -13.21
C ASN A 220 11.20 -3.87 -12.31
N VAL A 221 11.59 -3.73 -11.04
CA VAL A 221 10.91 -2.88 -10.06
C VAL A 221 11.94 -2.03 -9.31
N SER A 222 11.62 -0.77 -9.06
CA SER A 222 12.43 0.13 -8.21
C SER A 222 11.83 0.20 -6.81
N VAL A 223 12.68 0.09 -5.79
CA VAL A 223 12.25 0.06 -4.38
C VAL A 223 13.19 0.93 -3.56
N ARG A 224 12.65 1.63 -2.56
CA ARG A 224 13.43 2.44 -1.62
C ARG A 224 13.22 1.93 -0.20
N MET A 225 14.31 1.56 0.47
CA MET A 225 14.33 1.43 1.92
C MET A 225 14.61 2.80 2.53
N GLY A 226 13.68 3.32 3.32
CA GLY A 226 13.76 4.64 3.94
C GLY A 226 14.29 4.57 5.38
N ALA A 227 14.49 5.73 5.99
CA ALA A 227 14.91 5.86 7.39
C ALA A 227 13.87 5.37 8.41
N ASP A 228 12.63 5.10 7.96
CA ASP A 228 11.63 4.40 8.76
C ASP A 228 12.02 2.93 9.04
N GLU A 229 12.92 2.38 8.21
CA GLU A 229 13.42 1.00 8.32
C GLU A 229 12.30 -0.03 8.48
N THR A 230 11.18 0.15 7.77
CA THR A 230 10.07 -0.82 7.79
C THR A 230 10.16 -1.79 6.62
N PRO A 231 9.66 -3.03 6.76
CA PRO A 231 9.62 -3.98 5.66
C PRO A 231 8.96 -3.42 4.40
N ARG A 232 9.54 -3.71 3.23
CA ARG A 232 8.97 -3.36 1.92
C ARG A 232 8.36 -4.57 1.26
N GLU A 233 7.06 -4.55 1.08
CA GLU A 233 6.30 -5.64 0.47
C GLU A 233 6.02 -5.37 -1.01
N LEU A 234 6.19 -6.39 -1.85
CA LEU A 234 6.06 -6.28 -3.29
C LEU A 234 5.31 -7.47 -3.87
N ILE A 235 4.53 -7.22 -4.91
CA ILE A 235 4.03 -8.27 -5.81
C ILE A 235 4.51 -7.95 -7.21
N SER A 236 5.12 -8.95 -7.85
CA SER A 236 5.56 -8.86 -9.25
C SER A 236 4.83 -9.91 -10.07
N ALA A 237 4.02 -9.45 -11.02
CA ALA A 237 3.34 -10.32 -11.96
C ALA A 237 4.19 -10.47 -13.22
N MET A 238 4.79 -11.65 -13.42
CA MET A 238 5.58 -11.94 -14.63
C MET A 238 4.67 -12.46 -15.73
N SER A 239 4.77 -11.83 -16.90
CA SER A 239 4.07 -12.29 -18.10
C SER A 239 4.84 -13.43 -18.76
N PRO A 240 4.19 -14.58 -19.05
CA PRO A 240 4.72 -15.53 -20.03
C PRO A 240 5.06 -14.83 -21.34
N GLU A 241 6.07 -15.33 -22.06
CA GLU A 241 6.40 -14.84 -23.39
C GLU A 241 5.17 -14.87 -24.30
N ILE A 242 4.96 -13.76 -25.02
CA ILE A 242 3.79 -13.57 -25.86
C ILE A 242 4.18 -12.77 -27.10
N THR A 243 3.59 -13.10 -28.24
CA THR A 243 3.77 -12.39 -29.52
C THR A 243 2.73 -11.29 -29.75
N LYS A 244 1.96 -10.97 -28.70
CA LYS A 244 0.80 -10.05 -28.68
C LYS A 244 0.98 -9.02 -27.58
N PHE A 245 -0.02 -8.15 -27.42
CA PHE A 245 -0.01 -7.15 -26.34
C PHE A 245 -0.66 -7.72 -25.08
N ARG A 246 -0.01 -7.49 -23.95
CA ARG A 246 -0.55 -7.75 -22.62
C ARG A 246 -0.35 -6.53 -21.75
N ILE A 247 -1.41 -6.14 -21.06
CA ILE A 247 -1.40 -5.10 -20.05
C ILE A 247 -1.60 -5.79 -18.70
N VAL A 248 -0.66 -5.57 -17.78
CA VAL A 248 -0.67 -6.16 -16.44
C VAL A 248 -0.70 -5.02 -15.43
N LEU A 249 -1.76 -4.97 -14.63
CA LEU A 249 -1.89 -4.03 -13.52
C LEU A 249 -1.65 -4.76 -12.21
N THR A 250 -0.69 -4.27 -11.43
CA THR A 250 -0.46 -4.66 -10.04
C THR A 250 -0.49 -3.42 -9.18
N TRP A 251 -1.01 -3.51 -7.97
CA TRP A 251 -1.00 -2.41 -7.01
C TRP A 251 -0.52 -2.87 -5.63
N GLY A 252 -0.41 -1.94 -4.68
CA GLY A 252 -0.08 -2.27 -3.30
C GLY A 252 -1.25 -2.93 -2.57
N SER A 253 -1.16 -2.99 -1.23
CA SER A 253 -2.32 -3.36 -0.41
C SER A 253 -3.51 -2.43 -0.61
N ARG A 254 -3.25 -1.20 -1.08
CA ARG A 254 -4.21 -0.12 -1.23
C ARG A 254 -4.01 0.69 -2.52
N PRO A 255 -5.09 1.22 -3.14
CA PRO A 255 -6.51 0.93 -2.85
C PRO A 255 -6.85 -0.56 -3.01
N ARG A 256 -7.92 -1.06 -2.37
CA ARG A 256 -8.18 -2.52 -2.33
C ARG A 256 -8.54 -3.09 -3.69
N ASP A 257 -9.23 -2.28 -4.49
CA ASP A 257 -9.88 -2.67 -5.72
C ASP A 257 -9.65 -1.59 -6.78
N LEU A 258 -8.78 -1.92 -7.73
CA LEU A 258 -8.55 -1.17 -8.96
C LEU A 258 -9.04 -2.04 -10.11
N ASP A 259 -9.89 -1.48 -10.97
CA ASP A 259 -10.43 -2.13 -12.16
C ASP A 259 -9.71 -1.64 -13.43
N ALA A 260 -9.31 -2.57 -14.29
CA ALA A 260 -8.68 -2.32 -15.57
C ALA A 260 -9.75 -2.20 -16.67
N HIS A 261 -9.73 -1.08 -17.37
CA HIS A 261 -10.61 -0.79 -18.50
C HIS A 261 -9.78 -0.66 -19.78
N LEU A 262 -10.24 -1.31 -20.85
CA LEU A 262 -9.63 -1.18 -22.17
C LEU A 262 -10.70 -0.86 -23.22
N ARG A 263 -10.50 0.23 -23.96
CA ARG A 263 -11.28 0.57 -25.15
C ARG A 263 -10.42 0.50 -26.39
N GLY A 264 -10.99 0.10 -27.51
CA GLY A 264 -10.27 0.06 -28.77
C GLY A 264 -11.11 -0.41 -29.95
N PRO A 265 -10.52 -0.49 -31.15
CA PRO A 265 -11.19 -0.98 -32.35
C PRO A 265 -11.46 -2.49 -32.27
N ASN A 266 -12.66 -2.93 -32.66
CA ASN A 266 -12.99 -4.34 -32.76
C ASN A 266 -12.52 -4.89 -34.13
N PRO A 267 -11.77 -6.01 -34.18
CA PRO A 267 -11.36 -6.65 -35.43
C PRO A 267 -12.49 -7.07 -36.37
N GLU A 268 -13.72 -7.19 -35.87
CA GLU A 268 -14.92 -7.54 -36.64
C GLU A 268 -15.74 -6.31 -37.06
N GLY A 269 -15.28 -5.10 -36.71
CA GLY A 269 -15.93 -3.82 -37.01
C GLY A 269 -16.48 -3.12 -35.76
N GLY A 270 -16.41 -1.79 -35.75
CA GLY A 270 -16.83 -0.96 -34.61
C GLY A 270 -15.78 -0.86 -33.50
N ASN A 271 -16.23 -0.51 -32.29
CA ASN A 271 -15.38 -0.33 -31.11
C ASN A 271 -15.78 -1.29 -29.99
N PHE A 272 -14.85 -1.60 -29.09
CA PHE A 272 -15.07 -2.39 -27.88
C PHE A 272 -14.76 -1.58 -26.61
N HIS A 273 -15.37 -1.98 -25.49
CA HIS A 273 -14.97 -1.55 -24.15
C HIS A 273 -15.04 -2.74 -23.18
N ILE A 274 -13.87 -3.18 -22.72
CA ILE A 274 -13.69 -4.27 -21.75
C ILE A 274 -13.52 -3.69 -20.34
N TRP A 275 -14.19 -4.31 -19.37
CA TRP A 275 -14.05 -4.11 -17.92
C TRP A 275 -14.66 -5.31 -17.18
N TYR A 276 -14.54 -5.39 -15.85
CA TYR A 276 -14.87 -6.60 -15.08
C TYR A 276 -16.27 -7.20 -15.34
N ARG A 277 -17.31 -6.37 -15.59
CA ARG A 277 -18.68 -6.85 -15.94
C ARG A 277 -18.96 -6.99 -17.43
N HIS A 278 -18.07 -6.54 -18.30
CA HIS A 278 -18.24 -6.63 -19.75
C HIS A 278 -17.00 -7.26 -20.38
N LYS A 279 -16.93 -8.59 -20.25
CA LYS A 279 -15.93 -9.41 -20.92
C LYS A 279 -16.38 -9.60 -22.37
N ILE A 280 -15.53 -9.21 -23.32
CA ILE A 280 -15.79 -9.39 -24.74
C ILE A 280 -14.92 -10.54 -25.23
N LEU A 281 -15.57 -11.53 -25.83
CA LEU A 281 -14.93 -12.63 -26.55
C LEU A 281 -14.48 -12.10 -27.92
N ILE A 282 -13.17 -12.08 -28.18
CA ILE A 282 -12.64 -11.77 -29.50
C ILE A 282 -11.73 -12.93 -29.91
N ALA A 283 -11.96 -13.49 -31.10
CA ALA A 283 -11.26 -14.68 -31.60
C ALA A 283 -11.40 -15.92 -30.68
N GLY A 284 -12.55 -16.07 -30.02
CA GLY A 284 -12.86 -17.25 -29.20
C GLY A 284 -12.14 -17.33 -27.84
N LYS A 285 -11.54 -16.23 -27.37
CA LYS A 285 -10.93 -16.10 -26.05
C LYS A 285 -11.38 -14.82 -25.35
N ASP A 286 -11.56 -14.89 -24.04
CA ASP A 286 -11.83 -13.71 -23.22
C ASP A 286 -10.59 -12.80 -23.20
N PHE A 287 -10.76 -11.50 -23.48
CA PHE A 287 -9.65 -10.54 -23.39
C PHE A 287 -9.25 -10.19 -21.95
N LEU A 288 -10.11 -10.48 -20.96
CA LEU A 288 -9.82 -10.30 -19.54
C LEU A 288 -9.43 -11.66 -18.95
N ASP A 289 -8.13 -11.92 -18.92
CA ASP A 289 -7.59 -13.22 -18.49
C ASP A 289 -7.82 -13.44 -16.98
N ARG A 290 -7.85 -12.35 -16.20
CA ARG A 290 -8.12 -12.38 -14.75
C ARG A 290 -8.71 -11.05 -14.26
N ASP A 291 -9.73 -11.19 -13.42
CA ASP A 291 -10.36 -10.15 -12.61
C ASP A 291 -9.96 -10.42 -11.16
N ASP A 292 -9.32 -9.48 -10.47
CA ASP A 292 -8.97 -9.62 -9.06
C ASP A 292 -9.58 -8.47 -8.26
N THR A 293 -10.70 -8.76 -7.60
CA THR A 293 -11.42 -7.81 -6.74
C THR A 293 -10.78 -7.64 -5.34
N SER A 294 -9.60 -8.22 -5.10
CA SER A 294 -8.88 -8.18 -3.83
C SER A 294 -7.48 -7.60 -4.00
N SER A 295 -6.99 -6.91 -2.97
CA SER A 295 -5.73 -6.16 -2.96
C SER A 295 -4.57 -6.86 -3.69
N TYR A 296 -3.63 -6.06 -4.19
CA TYR A 296 -2.39 -6.47 -4.85
C TYR A 296 -2.49 -7.01 -6.30
N GLY A 297 -3.69 -7.21 -6.84
CA GLY A 297 -3.87 -7.74 -8.19
C GLY A 297 -3.20 -9.11 -8.40
N PRO A 298 -2.80 -9.48 -9.64
CA PRO A 298 -2.85 -8.68 -10.85
C PRO A 298 -4.21 -8.73 -11.54
N GLU A 299 -4.55 -7.63 -12.19
CA GLU A 299 -5.50 -7.63 -13.30
C GLU A 299 -4.75 -7.68 -14.62
N THR A 300 -5.19 -8.54 -15.53
CA THR A 300 -4.48 -8.75 -16.81
C THR A 300 -5.44 -8.78 -17.98
N ILE A 301 -5.11 -7.96 -18.98
CA ILE A 301 -5.81 -7.87 -20.26
C ILE A 301 -4.84 -8.28 -21.36
N THR A 302 -5.20 -9.30 -22.16
CA THR A 302 -4.43 -9.73 -23.34
C THR A 302 -5.21 -9.42 -24.61
N ILE A 303 -4.57 -8.69 -25.55
CA ILE A 303 -5.13 -8.35 -26.86
C ILE A 303 -4.69 -9.41 -27.88
N TYR A 304 -5.49 -10.46 -28.07
CA TYR A 304 -5.11 -11.59 -28.93
C TYR A 304 -5.12 -11.27 -30.43
N LYS A 305 -6.03 -10.40 -30.85
CA LYS A 305 -6.19 -9.95 -32.24
C LYS A 305 -6.31 -8.42 -32.26
N PRO A 306 -5.18 -7.68 -32.36
CA PRO A 306 -5.25 -6.23 -32.46
C PRO A 306 -5.83 -5.83 -33.83
N ALA A 307 -6.85 -4.98 -33.83
CA ALA A 307 -7.27 -4.19 -34.99
C ALA A 307 -6.47 -2.88 -35.09
N ILE A 308 -6.40 -2.31 -36.30
CA ILE A 308 -5.77 -1.01 -36.54
C ILE A 308 -6.61 0.09 -35.88
N GLY A 309 -5.97 0.94 -35.09
CA GLY A 309 -6.57 2.09 -34.43
C GLY A 309 -6.02 2.30 -33.03
N ASP A 310 -6.61 3.25 -32.31
CA ASP A 310 -6.14 3.66 -30.99
C ASP A 310 -6.75 2.81 -29.88
N TYR A 311 -5.92 2.44 -28.90
CA TYR A 311 -6.34 1.74 -27.70
C TYR A 311 -6.18 2.64 -26.48
N TYR A 312 -7.23 2.74 -25.67
CA TYR A 312 -7.25 3.54 -24.47
C TYR A 312 -7.35 2.62 -23.26
N TYR A 313 -6.29 2.63 -22.45
CA TYR A 313 -6.25 1.93 -21.17
C TYR A 313 -6.52 2.92 -20.04
N SER A 314 -7.45 2.59 -19.16
CA SER A 314 -7.77 3.39 -17.98
C SER A 314 -7.91 2.48 -16.77
N ILE A 315 -7.57 3.01 -15.60
CA ILE A 315 -7.72 2.32 -14.32
C ILE A 315 -8.85 3.03 -13.58
N HIS A 316 -9.76 2.26 -12.98
CA HIS A 316 -10.87 2.79 -12.18
C HIS A 316 -10.72 2.34 -10.73
N ASP A 317 -10.70 3.28 -9.77
CA ASP A 317 -10.62 2.97 -8.34
C ASP A 317 -12.02 2.71 -7.76
N TYR A 318 -12.44 1.44 -7.80
CA TYR A 318 -13.74 1.01 -7.30
C TYR A 318 -13.87 1.14 -5.78
N SER A 319 -12.74 1.12 -5.07
CA SER A 319 -12.69 1.34 -3.61
C SER A 319 -13.27 2.70 -3.23
N ASN A 320 -13.19 3.68 -4.14
CA ASN A 320 -13.66 5.04 -3.94
C ASN A 320 -14.99 5.38 -4.66
N ARG A 321 -15.69 4.40 -5.25
CA ARG A 321 -16.91 4.60 -6.08
C ARG A 321 -18.06 5.41 -5.44
N LYS A 322 -18.13 5.51 -4.12
CA LYS A 322 -19.17 6.28 -3.39
C LYS A 322 -18.74 7.73 -3.08
N GLN A 323 -17.51 8.11 -3.40
CA GLN A 323 -16.97 9.44 -3.08
C GLN A 323 -17.05 10.38 -4.28
N LYS A 324 -18.07 11.24 -4.28
CA LYS A 324 -18.31 12.25 -5.35
C LYS A 324 -17.19 13.29 -5.52
N ARG A 325 -16.15 13.27 -4.70
CA ARG A 325 -15.04 14.25 -4.68
C ARG A 325 -13.66 13.61 -4.61
N SER A 326 -13.56 12.31 -4.90
CA SER A 326 -12.25 11.66 -5.01
C SER A 326 -11.45 12.29 -6.15
N SER A 327 -10.21 12.70 -5.89
CA SER A 327 -9.22 13.09 -6.90
C SER A 327 -8.47 11.88 -7.48
N LYS A 328 -8.72 10.67 -6.94
CA LYS A 328 -8.16 9.41 -7.43
C LYS A 328 -8.89 8.96 -8.69
N LEU A 329 -8.24 8.09 -9.47
CA LEU A 329 -8.65 7.58 -10.78
C LEU A 329 -10.13 7.16 -10.84
N SER A 330 -11.03 8.12 -11.05
CA SER A 330 -12.45 7.91 -11.23
C SER A 330 -12.86 8.61 -12.52
N PHE A 331 -13.10 7.81 -13.55
CA PHE A 331 -14.03 8.15 -14.63
C PHE A 331 -14.75 6.88 -15.09
#